data_AF-A0A7C2T708-F1
#
_entry.id   AF-A0A7C2T708-F1
#
_cell.length_a   1.000
_cell.length_b   1.000
_cell.length_c   1.000
_cell.angle_alpha   90.00
_cell.angle_beta   90.00
_cell.angle_gamma   90.00
#
_symmetry.space_group_name_H-M   'P 1'
#
loop_
_entity.id
_entity.type
_entity.pdbx_description
1 polymer ?
#
loop_
_entity_poly.entity_id
_entity_poly.type
_entity_poly.pdbx_seq_one_letter_code
_entity_poly.pdbx_strand_id
1 'polypeptide(L)' 'MRPMRSVRWSLALTVLLASAALTQQPQPAIKRTHLKVGDVAPDFTLIDTKRQPVTLSSFRGKKNVVLAFYVLAFTGG' A
#
# COMPACT_ATOMS: atom_id res chain seq x y z
N MET A 1 -49.64 -40.54 -9.83
CA MET A 1 -48.18 -40.67 -10.00
C MET A 1 -47.70 -39.71 -11.09
N ARG A 2 -46.96 -38.64 -10.73
CA ARG A 2 -46.06 -37.89 -11.62
C ARG A 2 -44.85 -37.41 -10.79
N PRO A 3 -43.61 -37.65 -11.23
CA PRO A 3 -42.42 -37.56 -10.39
C PRO A 3 -41.88 -36.13 -10.24
N MET A 4 -41.44 -35.88 -9.00
CA MET A 4 -40.52 -34.86 -8.52
C MET A 4 -39.29 -34.70 -9.43
N ARG A 5 -38.94 -33.47 -9.84
CA ARG A 5 -37.58 -33.04 -10.25
C ARG A 5 -37.54 -31.53 -10.54
N SER A 6 -37.36 -30.70 -9.51
CA SER A 6 -36.92 -29.29 -9.70
C SER A 6 -36.09 -28.73 -8.53
N VAL A 7 -35.52 -29.59 -7.68
CA VAL A 7 -34.68 -29.18 -6.53
C VAL A 7 -33.20 -29.43 -6.87
N ARG A 8 -32.72 -28.84 -7.97
CA ARG A 8 -31.29 -28.87 -8.33
C ARG A 8 -30.71 -27.52 -8.77
N TRP A 9 -31.55 -26.50 -8.94
CA TRP A 9 -31.09 -25.16 -9.35
C TRP A 9 -30.84 -24.23 -8.15
N SER A 10 -31.48 -24.48 -7.01
CA SER A 10 -31.36 -23.62 -5.82
C SER A 10 -30.04 -23.79 -5.06
N LEU A 11 -29.34 -24.92 -5.22
CA LEU A 11 -28.07 -25.19 -4.53
C LEU A 11 -26.86 -24.61 -5.28
N ALA A 12 -26.96 -24.46 -6.60
CA ALA A 12 -25.90 -23.85 -7.40
C ALA A 12 -25.84 -22.32 -7.19
N LEU A 13 -26.99 -21.69 -6.94
CA LEU A 13 -27.10 -20.24 -6.74
C LEU A 13 -26.51 -19.80 -5.39
N THR A 14 -26.66 -20.62 -4.33
CA THR A 14 -26.09 -20.32 -3.01
C THR A 14 -24.57 -20.49 -2.94
N VAL A 15 -23.98 -21.42 -3.70
CA VAL A 15 -22.51 -21.55 -3.77
C VAL A 15 -21.87 -20.38 -4.53
N LEU A 16 -22.53 -19.88 -5.58
CA LEU A 16 -22.07 -18.69 -6.32
C LEU A 16 -22.11 -17.39 -5.51
N LEU A 17 -23.11 -17.24 -4.63
CA LEU A 17 -23.21 -16.08 -3.73
C LEU A 17 -22.15 -16.11 -2.61
N ALA A 18 -21.72 -17.29 -2.15
CA ALA A 18 -20.69 -17.42 -1.12
C ALA A 18 -19.27 -17.10 -1.64
N SER A 19 -19.01 -17.24 -2.95
CA SER A 19 -17.69 -16.92 -3.53
C SER A 19 -17.42 -15.43 -3.67
N ALA A 20 -18.45 -14.58 -3.75
CA ALA A 20 -18.28 -13.13 -3.93
C ALA A 20 -17.81 -12.41 -2.66
N ALA A 21 -18.04 -12.99 -1.48
CA ALA A 21 -17.64 -12.39 -0.20
C ALA A 21 -16.16 -12.61 0.15
N LEU A 22 -15.48 -13.56 -0.51
CA LEU A 22 -14.07 -13.90 -0.25
C LEU A 22 -13.08 -13.07 -1.10
N THR A 23 -13.56 -12.27 -2.06
CA THR A 23 -12.69 -11.52 -2.99
C THR A 23 -12.54 -10.04 -2.66
N GLN A 24 -13.17 -9.52 -1.59
CA GLN A 24 -12.90 -8.16 -1.12
C GLN A 24 -11.80 -8.16 -0.07
N GLN A 25 -10.59 -8.54 -0.48
CA GLN A 25 -9.40 -8.17 0.28
C GLN A 25 -9.24 -6.64 0.19
N PRO A 26 -9.10 -5.91 1.31
CA PRO A 26 -8.77 -4.50 1.29
C PRO A 26 -7.48 -4.30 0.50
N GLN A 27 -7.60 -3.74 -0.71
CA GLN A 27 -6.46 -3.36 -1.51
C GLN A 27 -5.61 -2.41 -0.65
N PRO A 28 -4.30 -2.66 -0.44
CA PRO A 28 -3.45 -1.70 0.24
C PRO A 28 -3.47 -0.43 -0.60
N ALA A 29 -4.23 0.56 -0.11
CA ALA A 29 -4.30 1.87 -0.73
C ALA A 29 -2.92 2.49 -0.56
N ILE A 30 -2.10 2.41 -1.61
CA ILE A 30 -0.87 3.17 -1.68
C ILE A 30 -1.30 4.63 -1.57
N LYS A 31 -1.10 5.24 -0.40
CA LYS A 31 -1.28 6.68 -0.22
C LYS A 31 -0.31 7.37 -1.16
N ARG A 32 -0.78 7.74 -2.35
CA ARG A 32 -0.01 8.57 -3.27
C ARG A 32 0.10 9.96 -2.65
N THR A 33 1.24 10.25 -2.06
CA THR A 33 1.58 11.57 -1.54
C THR A 33 1.83 12.50 -2.72
N HIS A 34 0.80 13.23 -3.13
CA HIS A 34 0.94 14.35 -4.06
C HIS A 34 1.54 15.52 -3.28
N LEU A 35 2.87 15.61 -3.24
CA LEU A 35 3.57 16.71 -2.58
C LEU A 35 3.52 17.96 -3.46
N LYS A 36 3.26 19.11 -2.85
CA LYS A 36 3.27 20.44 -3.48
C LYS A 36 4.35 21.30 -2.85
N VAL A 37 4.79 22.32 -3.57
CA VAL A 37 5.73 23.31 -3.01
C VAL A 37 5.08 24.02 -1.83
N GLY A 38 5.82 24.14 -0.72
CA GLY A 38 5.34 24.71 0.53
C GLY A 38 4.74 23.68 1.49
N ASP A 39 4.45 22.46 1.05
CA ASP A 39 4.02 21.40 1.94
C ASP A 39 5.13 21.06 2.94
N VAL A 40 4.73 20.77 4.18
CA VAL A 40 5.63 20.20 5.16
C VAL A 40 6.11 18.84 4.66
N ALA A 41 7.43 18.69 4.51
CA ALA A 41 8.04 17.41 4.18
C ALA A 41 7.62 16.33 5.19
N PRO A 42 7.16 15.15 4.74
CA PRO A 42 6.82 14.03 5.62
C PRO A 42 8.03 13.62 6.45
N ASP A 43 7.85 13.48 7.77
CA ASP A 43 8.95 13.08 8.64
C ASP A 43 9.18 11.57 8.55
N PHE A 44 10.44 11.18 8.55
CA PHE A 44 10.86 9.79 8.53
C PHE A 44 12.22 9.63 9.20
N THR A 45 12.50 8.40 9.64
CA THR A 45 13.80 8.01 10.18
C THR A 45 14.38 6.90 9.33
N LEU A 46 15.62 7.09 8.85
CA LEU A 46 16.37 6.07 8.12
C LEU A 46 17.63 5.69 8.89
N ILE A 47 18.19 4.55 8.54
CA ILE A 47 19.48 4.12 9.04
C ILE A 47 20.56 4.63 8.07
N ASP A 48 21.57 5.31 8.60
CA ASP A 48 22.70 5.79 7.80
C ASP A 48 23.75 4.70 7.53
N THR A 49 24.83 5.06 6.84
CA THR A 49 25.94 4.14 6.52
C THR A 49 26.72 3.64 7.74
N LYS A 50 26.59 4.31 8.90
CA LYS A 50 27.18 3.94 10.19
C LYS A 50 26.17 3.20 11.09
N ARG A 51 25.04 2.79 10.53
CA ARG A 51 23.92 2.13 11.22
C ARG A 51 23.27 3.00 12.30
N GLN A 52 23.40 4.31 12.22
CA GLN A 52 22.78 5.25 13.14
C GLN A 52 21.41 5.70 12.62
N PRO A 53 20.40 5.82 13.49
CA PRO A 53 19.11 6.39 13.10
C PRO A 53 19.25 7.89 12.84
N VAL A 54 18.73 8.33 11.70
CA VAL A 54 18.72 9.74 11.27
C VAL A 54 17.29 10.13 10.91
N THR A 55 16.75 11.12 11.63
CA THR A 55 15.39 11.63 11.43
C THR A 55 15.41 12.94 10.64
N LEU A 56 14.56 13.07 9.62
CA LEU A 56 14.51 14.24 8.75
C LEU A 56 14.24 15.54 9.52
N SER A 57 13.28 15.52 10.46
CA SER A 57 12.93 16.69 11.28
C SER A 57 14.08 17.24 12.14
N SER A 58 15.11 16.43 12.43
CA SER A 58 16.28 16.87 13.21
C SER A 58 17.09 18.00 12.54
N PHE A 59 16.98 18.13 11.21
CA PHE A 59 17.64 19.15 10.40
C PHE A 59 16.83 20.44 10.23
N ARG A 60 15.53 20.41 10.54
CA ARG A 60 14.62 21.56 10.36
C ARG A 60 15.13 22.78 11.12
N GLY A 61 15.20 23.93 10.44
CA GLY A 61 15.68 25.19 10.99
C GLY A 61 17.18 25.29 11.21
N LYS A 62 17.95 24.23 10.93
CA LYS A 62 19.41 24.20 11.10
C LYS A 62 20.16 24.25 9.77
N LYS A 63 19.68 23.53 8.77
CA LYS A 63 20.33 23.38 7.45
C LYS A 63 19.29 23.17 6.34
N ASN A 64 19.66 23.55 5.12
CA ASN A 64 18.93 23.14 3.92
C ASN A 64 19.23 21.66 3.62
N VAL A 65 18.21 20.92 3.18
CA VAL A 65 18.30 19.48 2.91
C VAL A 65 17.81 19.19 1.50
N VAL A 66 18.57 18.37 0.76
CA VAL A 66 18.17 17.80 -0.54
C VAL A 66 18.01 16.30 -0.36
N LEU A 67 16.88 15.75 -0.81
CA LEU A 67 16.58 14.32 -0.75
C LEU A 67 16.58 13.72 -2.15
N ALA A 68 17.33 12.64 -2.34
CA ALA A 68 17.41 11.89 -3.59
C ALA A 68 17.16 10.40 -3.32
N PHE A 69 16.44 9.74 -4.23
CA PHE A 69 16.16 8.31 -4.18
C PHE A 69 16.87 7.62 -5.33
N TYR A 70 17.65 6.59 -5.02
CA TYR A 70 18.32 5.75 -6.00
C TYR A 70 17.75 4.33 -5.89
N VAL A 71 17.51 3.70 -7.04
CA VAL A 71 16.89 2.36 -7.05
C VAL A 71 17.88 1.30 -6.55
N LEU A 72 19.13 1.37 -7.01
CA LEU A 72 20.19 0.42 -6.67
C LEU A 72 21.50 1.16 -6.37
N ALA A 73 22.27 0.62 -5.43
CA ALA A 73 23.63 1.07 -5.18
C ALA A 73 24.53 0.79 -6.40
N PHE A 74 25.56 1.61 -6.60
CA PHE A 74 26.58 1.43 -7.66
C PHE A 74 26.03 1.41 -9.09
N THR A 75 24.96 2.15 -9.36
CA THR A 75 24.39 2.34 -10.71
C THR A 75 24.61 3.77 -11.20
N GLY A 76 24.64 3.96 -12.53
CA GLY A 76 24.58 5.29 -13.13
C GLY A 76 23.18 5.88 -12.90
N GLY A 77 23.14 7.10 -12.36
CA GLY A 77 21.91 7.87 -12.13
C GLY A 77 21.45 8.66 -13.34
#